data_AF-A0A9N9EEC7-F1
#
_entry.id   AF-A0A9N9EEC7-F1
#
_cell.length_a   1.000
_cell.length_b   1.000
_cell.length_c   1.000
_cell.angle_alpha   90.00
_cell.angle_beta   90.00
_cell.angle_gamma   90.00
#
_symmetry.space_group_name_H-M   'P 1'
#
loop_
_entity.id
_entity.type
_entity.pdbx_description
1 polymer ?
#
loop_
_entity_poly.entity_id
_entity_poly.type
_entity_poly.pdbx_seq_one_letter_code
_entity_poly.pdbx_strand_id
1 'polypeptide(L)'
;GESDEPINNCFTVLHNSSKKTYCPHPHCERNIIKQGSIIQKTCNVKYSKLIPLDIKKCPYMILVSRGIHSHPPPPPNRVPITIRDRLQELIHQANDNTGDVTPTRIIS
;
A
#
# COMPACT_ATOMS: atom_id res chain seq x y z
N GLY A 1 7.80 40.76 -2.48
CA GLY A 1 7.28 40.46 -3.82
C GLY A 1 7.25 38.97 -3.95
N GLU A 2 6.09 38.36 -3.71
CA GLU A 2 5.89 36.95 -4.01
C GLU A 2 5.92 36.81 -5.53
N SER A 3 6.83 35.99 -6.04
CA SER A 3 6.94 35.70 -7.45
C SER A 3 5.75 34.85 -7.88
N ASP A 4 4.82 35.45 -8.62
CA ASP A 4 3.76 34.79 -9.39
C ASP A 4 4.32 34.00 -10.59
N GLU A 5 5.38 33.21 -10.39
CA GLU A 5 5.82 32.29 -11.42
C GLU A 5 4.89 31.08 -11.43
N PRO A 6 4.32 30.71 -12.60
CA PRO A 6 3.48 29.53 -12.70
C PRO A 6 4.33 28.30 -12.36
N ILE A 7 4.03 27.67 -11.22
CA ILE A 7 4.64 26.42 -10.79
C ILE A 7 4.23 25.33 -11.79
N ASN A 8 4.99 25.18 -12.88
CA ASN A 8 4.78 24.17 -13.92
C ASN A 8 5.07 22.74 -13.45
N ASN A 9 5.54 22.58 -12.21
CA ASN A 9 5.88 21.28 -11.60
C ASN A 9 4.82 20.88 -10.56
N CYS A 10 3.58 20.64 -11.02
CA CYS A 10 2.56 20.05 -10.16
C CYS A 10 2.77 18.52 -10.06
N PHE A 11 2.92 18.00 -8.83
CA PHE A 11 3.03 16.57 -8.56
C PHE A 11 1.83 16.08 -7.72
N THR A 12 0.72 15.79 -8.40
CA THR A 12 -0.48 15.23 -7.74
C THR A 12 -0.56 13.73 -8.00
N VAL A 13 -0.46 12.94 -6.94
CA VAL A 13 -0.68 11.48 -6.97
C VAL A 13 -1.82 11.14 -6.02
N LEU A 14 -2.79 10.37 -6.52
CA LEU A 14 -3.97 9.96 -5.75
C LEU A 14 -4.06 8.43 -5.69
N HIS A 15 -4.86 7.93 -4.74
CA HIS A 15 -5.23 6.52 -4.72
C HIS A 15 -6.00 6.14 -5.99
N ASN A 16 -5.84 4.89 -6.43
CA ASN A 16 -6.55 4.37 -7.60
C ASN A 16 -8.08 4.30 -7.40
N SER A 17 -8.56 4.36 -6.16
CA SER A 17 -9.99 4.45 -5.81
C SER A 17 -10.55 5.88 -5.84
N SER A 18 -9.69 6.89 -6.06
CA SER A 18 -10.12 8.29 -6.17
C SER A 18 -11.01 8.49 -7.39
N LYS A 19 -12.10 9.23 -7.20
CA LYS A 19 -13.00 9.67 -8.29
C LYS A 19 -12.65 11.07 -8.82
N LYS A 20 -11.57 11.69 -8.32
CA LYS A 20 -11.17 13.04 -8.76
C LYS A 20 -10.63 12.97 -10.19
N THR A 21 -11.26 13.72 -11.09
CA THR A 21 -10.86 13.87 -12.49
C THR A 21 -9.97 15.09 -12.72
N TYR A 22 -9.95 16.03 -11.77
CA TYR A 22 -9.22 17.29 -11.88
C TYR A 22 -8.30 17.53 -10.69
N CYS A 23 -7.17 18.17 -10.97
CA CYS A 23 -6.18 18.59 -9.98
C CYS A 23 -6.77 19.72 -9.10
N PRO A 24 -6.54 19.70 -7.78
CA PRO A 24 -6.97 20.79 -6.91
C PRO A 24 -6.13 22.08 -7.07
N HIS A 25 -4.96 22.00 -7.70
CA HIS A 25 -4.08 23.15 -7.93
C HIS A 25 -4.34 23.76 -9.30
N PRO A 26 -4.25 25.10 -9.45
CA PRO A 26 -4.32 25.75 -10.76
C PRO A 26 -3.08 25.39 -11.60
N HIS A 27 -3.27 25.20 -12.90
CA HIS A 27 -2.20 24.94 -13.86
C HIS A 27 -2.16 26.07 -14.89
N CYS A 28 -0.95 26.47 -15.27
CA CYS A 28 -0.74 27.41 -16.36
C CYS A 28 -0.38 26.64 -17.63
N GLU A 29 -1.12 26.85 -18.71
CA GLU A 29 -0.74 26.38 -20.02
C GLU A 29 -0.84 27.56 -20.99
N ARG A 30 0.29 27.95 -21.62
CA ARG A 30 0.35 29.07 -22.57
C ARG A 30 -0.27 30.37 -22.02
N ASN A 31 0.04 30.72 -20.77
CA ASN A 31 -0.48 31.89 -20.03
C ASN A 31 -1.99 31.86 -19.72
N ILE A 32 -2.64 30.71 -19.91
CA ILE A 32 -4.04 30.49 -19.52
C ILE A 32 -4.06 29.65 -18.25
N ILE A 33 -4.68 30.18 -17.20
CA ILE A 33 -4.92 29.44 -15.95
C ILE A 33 -6.11 28.51 -16.18
N LYS A 34 -5.88 27.21 -16.04
CA LYS A 34 -6.90 26.16 -16.15
C LYS A 34 -6.74 25.10 -15.06
N GLN A 35 -7.76 24.30 -14.87
CA GLN A 35 -7.66 23.14 -13.99
C GLN A 35 -6.96 21.99 -14.73
N GLY A 36 -5.97 21.36 -14.09
CA GLY A 36 -5.26 20.21 -14.67
C GLY A 36 -6.13 18.96 -14.65
N SER A 37 -6.04 18.13 -15.69
CA SER A 37 -6.70 16.82 -15.73
C SER A 37 -5.85 15.76 -15.03
N ILE A 38 -6.48 14.92 -14.21
CA ILE A 38 -5.84 13.76 -13.60
C ILE A 38 -5.95 12.59 -14.58
N ILE A 39 -4.83 11.92 -14.82
CA ILE A 39 -4.76 10.73 -15.67
C ILE A 39 -4.61 9.47 -14.81
N GLN A 40 -5.33 8.42 -15.19
CA GLN A 40 -5.14 7.11 -14.58
C GLN A 40 -3.94 6.42 -15.24
N LYS A 41 -2.90 6.12 -14.45
CA LYS A 41 -1.78 5.29 -14.89
C LYS A 41 -2.09 3.82 -14.60
N THR A 42 -2.02 2.99 -15.63
CA THR A 42 -2.12 1.53 -15.46
C THR A 42 -0.81 0.96 -14.92
N CYS A 43 -0.89 -0.10 -14.12
CA CYS A 43 0.27 -0.83 -13.62
C CYS A 43 0.30 -2.23 -14.25
N ASN A 44 1.43 -2.59 -14.84
CA ASN A 44 1.63 -3.91 -15.46
C ASN A 44 2.29 -4.93 -14.52
N VAL A 45 2.60 -4.53 -13.28
CA VAL A 45 3.14 -5.43 -12.26
C VAL A 45 2.08 -6.46 -11.90
N LYS A 46 2.46 -7.74 -11.96
CA LYS A 46 1.61 -8.87 -11.61
C LYS A 46 2.05 -9.46 -10.28
N TYR A 47 1.08 -9.81 -9.45
CA TYR A 47 1.31 -10.51 -8.20
C TYR A 47 0.89 -11.96 -8.33
N SER A 48 1.75 -12.87 -7.88
CA SER A 48 1.44 -14.30 -7.77
C SER A 48 1.55 -14.74 -6.32
N LYS A 49 0.56 -15.53 -5.87
CA LYS A 49 0.49 -16.05 -4.51
C LYS A 49 0.70 -17.55 -4.55
N LEU A 50 1.74 -18.04 -3.88
CA LEU A 50 2.04 -19.45 -3.74
C LEU A 50 1.63 -19.87 -2.34
N ILE A 51 0.53 -20.61 -2.24
CA ILE A 51 0.04 -21.16 -0.98
C ILE A 51 0.45 -22.63 -0.91
N PRO A 52 1.14 -23.07 0.16
CA PRO A 52 1.38 -24.48 0.39
C PRO A 52 0.07 -25.25 0.50
N LEU A 53 0.05 -26.49 -0.04
CA LEU A 53 -1.10 -27.38 0.09
C LEU A 53 -1.40 -27.73 1.56
N ASP A 54 -0.34 -27.87 2.36
CA ASP A 54 -0.43 -28.14 3.79
C ASP A 54 0.27 -27.01 4.57
N ILE A 55 -0.54 -26.09 5.10
CA ILE A 55 -0.07 -24.94 5.87
C ILE A 55 0.48 -25.36 7.24
N LYS A 56 0.05 -26.52 7.78
CA LYS A 56 0.57 -27.02 9.07
C LYS A 56 2.01 -27.51 8.92
N LYS A 57 2.32 -28.17 7.80
CA LYS A 57 3.68 -28.63 7.49
C LYS A 57 4.57 -27.52 6.92
N CYS A 58 4.00 -26.55 6.18
CA CYS A 58 4.71 -25.41 5.63
C CYS A 58 3.92 -24.11 5.93
N PRO A 59 4.25 -23.39 7.01
CA PRO A 59 3.48 -22.23 7.46
C PRO A 59 3.82 -20.94 6.68
N TYR A 60 4.55 -21.04 5.57
CA TYR A 60 5.04 -19.89 4.80
C TYR A 60 4.29 -19.76 3.49
N MET A 61 3.79 -18.56 3.21
CA MET A 61 3.23 -18.20 1.90
C MET A 61 4.19 -17.28 1.18
N ILE A 62 4.34 -17.46 -0.13
CA ILE A 62 5.20 -16.59 -0.94
C ILE A 62 4.31 -15.66 -1.78
N LEU A 63 4.60 -14.37 -1.72
CA LEU A 63 4.04 -13.37 -2.62
C LEU A 63 5.14 -12.89 -3.57
N VAL A 64 4.97 -13.15 -4.86
CA VAL A 64 5.91 -12.73 -5.91
C VAL A 64 5.32 -11.53 -6.64
N SER A 65 6.07 -10.42 -6.68
CA SER A 65 5.78 -9.26 -7.53
C SER A 65 6.67 -9.32 -8.77
N ARG A 66 6.07 -9.29 -9.97
CA ARG A 66 6.79 -9.37 -11.25
C ARG A 66 6.41 -8.20 -12.16
N GLY A 67 7.43 -7.46 -12.61
CA GLY A 67 7.29 -6.32 -13.53
C GLY A 67 8.03 -5.09 -13.02
N ILE A 68 7.90 -3.98 -13.73
CA ILE A 68 8.50 -2.69 -13.35
C ILE A 68 7.37 -1.68 -13.16
N HIS A 69 7.38 -0.96 -12.03
CA HIS A 69 6.46 0.15 -11.79
C HIS A 69 6.87 1.36 -12.63
N SER A 70 5.95 1.85 -13.47
CA SER A 70 6.12 3.04 -14.31
C SER A 70 5.26 4.22 -13.84
N HIS A 71 4.90 4.22 -12.55
CA HIS A 71 4.07 5.23 -11.90
C HIS A 71 4.61 5.48 -10.49
N PRO A 72 4.37 6.65 -9.90
CA PRO A 72 4.78 6.93 -8.53
C PRO A 72 4.00 6.05 -7.53
N PRO A 73 4.56 5.80 -6.33
CA PRO A 73 3.85 5.14 -5.26
C PRO A 73 2.55 5.90 -4.92
N PRO A 74 1.42 5.21 -4.73
CA PRO A 74 0.21 5.86 -4.25
C PRO A 74 0.43 6.42 -2.84
N PRO A 75 -0.33 7.45 -2.42
CA PRO A 75 -0.27 7.94 -1.05
C PRO A 75 -0.50 6.81 -0.04
N PRO A 76 0.06 6.88 1.18
CA PRO A 76 -0.21 5.89 2.22
C PRO A 76 -1.71 5.83 2.53
N ASN A 77 -2.29 4.63 2.46
CA ASN A 77 -3.65 4.42 2.95
C ASN A 77 -3.61 4.02 4.42
N ARG A 78 -4.60 4.46 5.22
CA ARG A 78 -4.77 3.94 6.56
C ARG A 78 -5.25 2.49 6.44
N VAL A 79 -4.55 1.57 7.11
CA VAL A 79 -5.01 0.19 7.24
C VAL A 79 -6.38 0.22 7.93
N PRO A 80 -7.40 -0.49 7.42
CA PRO A 80 -8.69 -0.58 8.10
C PRO A 80 -8.50 -1.04 9.54
N ILE A 81 -9.13 -0.32 10.47
CA ILE A 81 -8.98 -0.54 11.92
C ILE A 81 -9.27 -2.00 12.28
N THR A 82 -10.29 -2.60 11.68
CA THR A 82 -10.69 -3.99 11.89
C THR A 82 -9.58 -5.00 11.57
N ILE A 83 -8.81 -4.77 10.51
CA ILE A 83 -7.69 -5.65 10.13
C ILE A 83 -6.52 -5.49 11.11
N ARG A 84 -6.22 -4.25 11.50
CA ARG A 84 -5.16 -3.96 12.47
C ARG A 84 -5.46 -4.60 13.82
N ASP A 85 -6.69 -4.41 14.32
CA ASP A 85 -7.09 -4.89 15.62
C ASP A 85 -7.13 -6.42 15.65
N ARG A 86 -7.63 -7.06 14.58
CA ARG A 86 -7.58 -8.53 14.45
C ARG A 86 -6.15 -9.05 14.39
N LEU A 87 -5.26 -8.38 13.67
CA LEU A 87 -3.84 -8.77 13.61
C LEU A 87 -3.20 -8.67 15.00
N GLN A 88 -3.48 -7.60 15.74
CA GLN A 88 -2.99 -7.41 17.10
C GLN A 88 -3.51 -8.51 18.04
N GLU A 89 -4.79 -8.88 17.95
CA GLU A 89 -5.37 -9.99 18.70
C GLU A 89 -4.66 -11.33 18.42
N LEU A 90 -4.39 -11.63 17.15
CA LEU A 90 -3.69 -12.85 16.74
C LEU A 90 -2.24 -12.89 17.28
N ILE A 91 -1.56 -11.74 17.31
CA ILE A 91 -0.20 -11.64 17.88
C ILE A 91 -0.23 -11.93 19.38
N HIS A 92 -1.18 -11.34 20.13
CA HIS A 92 -1.33 -11.60 21.56
C HIS A 92 -1.63 -13.08 21.83
N GLN A 93 -2.57 -13.67 21.10
CA GLN A 93 -2.90 -15.10 21.21
C GLN A 93 -1.70 -16.00 20.93
N ALA A 94 -0.86 -15.67 19.95
CA ALA A 94 0.34 -16.45 19.65
C ALA A 94 1.36 -16.39 20.80
N ASN A 95 1.56 -15.22 21.40
CA ASN A 95 2.47 -15.04 22.53
C ASN A 95 1.98 -15.75 23.80
N ASP A 96 0.69 -15.64 24.11
CA ASP A 96 0.10 -16.27 25.29
C ASP A 96 0.15 -17.81 25.21
N ASN A 97 -0.04 -18.38 24.02
CA ASN A 97 0.07 -19.82 23.79
C ASN A 97 1.51 -20.36 23.85
N THR A 98 2.53 -19.50 23.80
CA THR A 98 3.94 -19.90 23.97
C THR A 98 4.42 -19.85 25.42
N GLY A 99 3.59 -19.37 26.35
CA GLY A 99 3.93 -19.23 27.78
C GLY A 99 4.01 -20.55 28.58
N ASP A 100 3.54 -21.67 28.03
CA ASP A 100 3.49 -22.98 28.74
C ASP A 100 4.56 -23.99 28.26
N VAL A 101 5.67 -23.50 27.69
CA VAL A 101 6.86 -24.33 27.44
C VAL A 101 7.81 -24.20 28.63
N THR A 102 7.50 -24.90 29.72
CA THR A 102 8.49 -25.14 30.78
C THR A 102 9.54 -26.15 30.27
N PRO A 103 10.84 -25.98 30.60
CA PRO A 103 11.92 -26.87 30.14
C PRO A 103 11.73 -28.36 30.47
N THR A 104 10.82 -28.68 31.39
CA THR A 104 10.55 -30.03 31.90
C THR A 104 9.93 -30.98 30.86
N ARG A 105 9.40 -30.48 29.73
CA ARG A 105 8.75 -31.31 28.69
C ARG A 105 9.60 -31.62 27.46
N ILE A 106 10.86 -31.18 27.42
CA ILE A 106 11.76 -31.43 26.27
C ILE A 106 12.52 -32.77 26.40
N ILE A 107 12.47 -33.42 27.58
CA ILE A 107 13.11 -34.73 27.80
C ILE A 107 12.03 -35.73 28.23
N SER A 108 11.33 -36.31 27.26
CA SER A 108 10.58 -37.56 27.42
C SER A 108 10.72 -38.39 26.16
#